data_AF-A0A6N4WUX1-F1
#
_entry.id   AF-A0A6N4WUX1-F1
#
_cell.length_a   1.000
_cell.length_b   1.000
_cell.length_c   1.000
_cell.angle_alpha   90.00
_cell.angle_beta   90.00
_cell.angle_gamma   90.00
#
_symmetry.space_group_name_H-M   'P 1'
#
loop_
_entity.id
_entity.type
_entity.pdbx_description
1 polymer ?
#
loop_
_entity_poly.entity_id
_entity_poly.type
_entity_poly.pdbx_seq_one_letter_code
_entity_poly.pdbx_strand_id
1 'polypeptide(L)'
;MTLRTLCTLLCALQTLNAADNLTYPIVDTAQNRAYSERNEISYPTPGDPFYGQDAQYAGAQPSYKDNGDGTVSDKVTGLMWTQDPGKKMTFTAASKGASKCKVGGHTDWRLPTIKELYSLIQLNGTDPDPQSSDTSNLKPFIDDSVFKFTYGKEEDGDRIIDSQFATSTKYVSTTMRGAETMFGVNFADGRIKGYGIEDPRGRGEKTFYVLYVRNNPDYGVNQFKDNGDGTITDSATGLTWMQADSTTGMDWPTALEYAEDLELAGHSDWRLPNAKELQSIIDYTRSPDTTDSAAIDPIFEATVIQNEGEKKDFAQYWTSTTHISTRGADTAVYFAFGRSLGWMADRRSKSESKTLLDVHGAGSQRSDPKVGDASRFPEGRGPQGDVIRIENMVRCVRGGNVEISTESPKVEQPKASARRQSPNNEPKQQPKRGDSSNKGFMSREDKNNDGKVAKDEFRGPEEHFDHLDKNSDGFITADEAPTGPPSSQRRQ
;
A
#
# COMPACT_ATOMS: atom_id res chain seq x y z
N MET A 1 31.43 -47.93 43.26
CA MET A 1 31.15 -48.59 41.97
C MET A 1 29.63 -48.72 41.86
N THR A 2 28.97 -47.75 41.22
CA THR A 2 28.34 -47.85 39.87
C THR A 2 27.04 -48.67 39.91
N LEU A 3 25.86 -48.25 39.44
CA LEU A 3 25.47 -47.14 38.57
C LEU A 3 23.96 -46.87 38.80
N ARG A 4 23.55 -45.59 38.77
CA ARG A 4 22.15 -45.18 38.64
C ARG A 4 21.71 -45.39 37.19
N THR A 5 20.46 -45.82 36.95
CA THR A 5 19.79 -45.56 35.68
C THR A 5 18.31 -45.29 35.94
N LEU A 6 17.98 -43.99 35.97
CA LEU A 6 16.62 -43.47 35.87
C LEU A 6 16.24 -43.52 34.39
N CYS A 7 15.14 -44.20 34.06
CA CYS A 7 14.55 -44.18 32.73
C CYS A 7 13.64 -42.95 32.63
N THR A 8 14.18 -41.82 32.16
CA THR A 8 13.37 -40.65 31.80
C THR A 8 12.95 -40.81 30.34
N LEU A 9 11.66 -41.08 30.11
CA LEU A 9 11.07 -41.07 28.78
C LEU A 9 10.99 -39.61 28.31
N LEU A 10 11.96 -39.14 27.52
CA LEU A 10 11.80 -37.90 26.76
C LEU A 10 10.87 -38.18 25.59
N CYS A 11 9.61 -37.79 25.72
CA CYS A 11 8.71 -37.67 24.58
C CYS A 11 9.08 -36.37 23.85
N ALA A 12 10.08 -36.45 22.96
CA ALA A 12 10.34 -35.39 22.01
C ALA A 12 9.17 -35.38 21.01
N LEU A 13 8.21 -34.48 21.20
CA LEU A 13 7.35 -34.03 20.10
C LEU A 13 8.28 -33.40 19.06
N GLN A 14 8.72 -34.20 18.10
CA GLN A 14 9.13 -33.67 16.81
C GLN A 14 7.86 -33.09 16.19
N THR A 15 7.66 -31.78 16.34
CA THR A 15 6.85 -31.02 15.40
C THR A 15 7.52 -31.23 14.05
N LEU A 16 6.95 -32.11 13.23
CA LEU A 16 7.20 -32.08 11.80
C LEU A 16 6.78 -30.67 11.36
N ASN A 17 7.75 -29.79 11.13
CA ASN A 17 7.53 -28.66 10.23
C ASN A 17 7.22 -29.31 8.88
N ALA A 18 5.93 -29.44 8.58
CA ALA A 18 5.52 -29.44 7.19
C ALA A 18 6.06 -28.11 6.65
N ALA A 19 7.05 -28.17 5.76
CA ALA A 19 7.31 -27.03 4.91
C ALA A 19 6.01 -26.84 4.13
N ASP A 20 5.25 -25.80 4.46
CA ASP A 20 4.02 -25.50 3.75
C ASP A 20 4.40 -25.25 2.28
N ASN A 21 4.07 -26.21 1.41
CA ASN A 21 4.22 -26.05 -0.04
C ASN A 21 3.12 -25.09 -0.52
N LEU A 22 3.32 -23.78 -0.27
CA LEU A 22 2.44 -22.73 -0.74
C LEU A 22 2.48 -22.69 -2.28
N THR A 23 1.31 -22.66 -2.92
CA THR A 23 1.21 -22.47 -4.39
C THR A 23 1.32 -20.99 -4.77
N TYR A 24 1.01 -20.10 -3.83
CA TYR A 24 1.09 -18.66 -3.98
C TYR A 24 1.90 -18.02 -2.81
N PRO A 25 3.21 -18.33 -2.69
CA PRO A 25 4.05 -17.69 -1.68
C PRO A 25 4.22 -16.20 -2.01
N ILE A 26 3.77 -15.33 -1.11
CA ILE A 26 3.82 -13.88 -1.32
C ILE A 26 5.22 -13.36 -1.00
N VAL A 27 5.88 -12.80 -2.02
CA VAL A 27 7.15 -12.07 -1.83
C VAL A 27 6.90 -10.81 -1.00
N ASP A 28 7.82 -10.48 -0.12
CA ASP A 28 7.82 -9.24 0.65
C ASP A 28 7.93 -7.99 -0.24
N THR A 29 7.51 -6.82 0.26
CA THR A 29 7.56 -5.55 -0.47
C THR A 29 8.98 -4.95 -0.54
N ALA A 30 9.91 -5.49 0.25
CA ALA A 30 11.27 -4.97 0.50
C ALA A 30 11.30 -3.60 1.16
N GLN A 31 10.18 -3.10 1.70
CA GLN A 31 10.16 -1.88 2.49
C GLN A 31 10.67 -2.19 3.90
N ASN A 32 11.90 -1.78 4.19
CA ASN A 32 12.57 -2.02 5.48
C ASN A 32 12.85 -0.71 6.25
N ARG A 33 12.09 0.34 5.97
CA ARG A 33 12.19 1.65 6.61
C ARG A 33 10.82 2.02 7.17
N ALA A 34 10.79 2.54 8.39
CA ALA A 34 9.56 3.01 9.01
C ALA A 34 9.43 4.52 8.82
N TYR A 35 8.18 4.99 8.76
CA TYR A 35 7.87 6.38 8.49
C TYR A 35 6.80 6.89 9.45
N SER A 36 7.00 8.11 9.92
CA SER A 36 5.95 8.93 10.54
C SER A 36 4.95 9.43 9.49
N GLU A 37 4.22 10.51 9.79
CA GLU A 37 3.41 11.21 8.79
C GLU A 37 4.22 11.58 7.55
N ARG A 38 5.49 12.01 7.68
CA ARG A 38 6.26 12.55 6.53
C ARG A 38 7.70 12.10 6.44
N ASN A 39 8.30 11.71 7.57
CA ASN A 39 9.73 11.49 7.70
C ASN A 39 10.03 10.04 8.07
N GLU A 40 11.19 9.54 7.62
CA GLU A 40 11.77 8.29 8.13
C GLU A 40 11.99 8.40 9.64
N ILE A 41 11.67 7.33 10.35
CA ILE A 41 11.85 7.17 11.80
C ILE A 41 12.50 5.83 12.08
N SER A 42 13.11 5.71 13.26
CA SER A 42 13.41 4.37 13.80
C SER A 42 12.10 3.60 13.98
N TYR A 43 12.18 2.29 13.97
CA TYR A 43 11.05 1.40 14.20
C TYR A 43 10.39 1.77 15.53
N PRO A 44 9.11 2.17 15.50
CA PRO A 44 8.34 2.38 16.71
C PRO A 44 8.23 1.07 17.50
N THR A 45 8.05 1.17 18.81
CA THR A 45 7.82 0.01 19.68
C THR A 45 6.31 -0.19 19.91
N PRO A 46 5.86 -1.36 20.38
CA PRO A 46 4.43 -1.57 20.65
C PRO A 46 3.84 -0.47 21.55
N GLY A 47 2.76 0.15 21.09
CA GLY A 47 2.10 1.29 21.76
C GLY A 47 2.60 2.67 21.33
N ASP A 48 3.71 2.77 20.57
CA ASP A 48 4.12 4.03 19.96
C ASP A 48 3.28 4.33 18.69
N PRO A 49 3.08 5.62 18.35
CA PRO A 49 2.47 5.99 17.09
C PRO A 49 3.21 5.38 15.89
N PHE A 50 2.44 4.93 14.90
CA PHE A 50 2.93 4.27 13.68
C PHE A 50 3.61 2.91 13.91
N TYR A 51 3.43 2.25 15.05
CA TYR A 51 3.74 0.83 15.22
C TYR A 51 2.91 -0.05 14.28
N GLY A 52 3.46 -1.18 13.81
CA GLY A 52 2.75 -2.13 12.94
C GLY A 52 2.93 -1.90 11.42
N GLN A 53 3.92 -1.09 11.02
CA GLN A 53 4.22 -0.84 9.60
C GLN A 53 4.79 -2.06 8.89
N ASP A 54 4.72 -2.07 7.56
CA ASP A 54 5.29 -3.10 6.66
C ASP A 54 6.75 -3.44 7.04
N ALA A 55 7.57 -2.41 7.30
CA ALA A 55 8.98 -2.58 7.67
C ALA A 55 9.24 -3.34 8.97
N GLN A 56 8.22 -3.51 9.83
CA GLN A 56 8.33 -4.25 11.09
C GLN A 56 7.92 -5.72 10.94
N TYR A 57 7.37 -6.11 9.79
CA TYR A 57 6.92 -7.47 9.51
C TYR A 57 7.68 -8.03 8.30
N ALA A 58 8.81 -8.69 8.56
CA ALA A 58 9.62 -9.26 7.50
C ALA A 58 9.01 -10.57 6.99
N GLY A 59 8.48 -10.56 5.77
CA GLY A 59 8.04 -11.76 5.05
C GLY A 59 9.16 -12.39 4.20
N ALA A 60 8.75 -13.14 3.17
CA ALA A 60 9.67 -13.78 2.24
C ALA A 60 10.39 -12.75 1.35
N GLN A 61 11.57 -12.31 1.78
CA GLN A 61 12.36 -11.28 1.09
C GLN A 61 12.60 -11.61 -0.40
N PRO A 62 12.52 -10.63 -1.32
CA PRO A 62 12.78 -10.87 -2.74
C PRO A 62 14.14 -11.55 -2.95
N SER A 63 14.14 -12.62 -3.74
CA SER A 63 15.36 -13.39 -4.01
C SER A 63 15.40 -13.83 -5.46
N TYR A 64 16.24 -13.16 -6.24
CA TYR A 64 16.38 -13.40 -7.67
C TYR A 64 17.69 -14.12 -7.99
N LYS A 65 17.70 -14.83 -9.11
CA LYS A 65 18.91 -15.39 -9.73
C LYS A 65 18.90 -15.04 -11.21
N ASP A 66 19.86 -14.23 -11.64
CA ASP A 66 20.21 -14.11 -13.06
C ASP A 66 20.81 -15.46 -13.51
N ASN A 67 20.23 -16.06 -14.56
CA ASN A 67 20.69 -17.34 -15.10
C ASN A 67 21.77 -17.19 -16.18
N GLY A 68 22.11 -15.97 -16.58
CA GLY A 68 23.15 -15.69 -17.58
C GLY A 68 22.76 -15.97 -19.03
N ASP A 69 21.47 -16.26 -19.27
CA ASP A 69 20.90 -16.61 -20.58
C ASP A 69 19.75 -15.67 -21.00
N GLY A 70 19.64 -14.52 -20.32
CA GLY A 70 18.57 -13.54 -20.49
C GLY A 70 17.32 -13.85 -19.66
N THR A 71 17.37 -14.84 -18.76
CA THR A 71 16.28 -15.13 -17.81
C THR A 71 16.66 -14.85 -16.36
N VAL A 72 15.65 -14.54 -15.54
CA VAL A 72 15.76 -14.35 -14.10
C VAL A 72 14.82 -15.32 -13.40
N SER A 73 15.34 -16.13 -12.48
CA SER A 73 14.52 -16.98 -11.62
C SER A 73 14.19 -16.26 -10.32
N ASP A 74 12.91 -16.20 -9.98
CA ASP A 74 12.43 -15.79 -8.67
C ASP A 74 12.35 -17.02 -7.75
N LYS A 75 13.17 -17.03 -6.70
CA LYS A 75 13.31 -18.17 -5.79
C LYS A 75 12.19 -18.24 -4.75
N VAL A 76 11.40 -17.18 -4.59
CA VAL A 76 10.25 -17.18 -3.68
C VAL A 76 9.03 -17.68 -4.43
N THR A 77 8.70 -17.06 -5.57
CA THR A 77 7.47 -17.38 -6.31
C THR A 77 7.57 -18.64 -7.16
N GLY A 78 8.80 -19.09 -7.46
CA GLY A 78 9.04 -20.15 -8.44
C GLY A 78 8.81 -19.71 -9.89
N LEU A 79 8.49 -18.44 -10.13
CA LEU A 79 8.36 -17.86 -11.46
C LEU A 79 9.74 -17.66 -12.10
N MET A 80 9.77 -17.69 -13.42
CA MET A 80 10.94 -17.31 -14.21
C MET A 80 10.55 -16.28 -15.24
N TRP A 81 11.38 -15.25 -15.39
CA TRP A 81 11.10 -14.06 -16.16
C TRP A 81 12.12 -13.86 -17.28
N THR A 82 11.70 -13.26 -18.38
CA THR A 82 12.66 -12.58 -19.27
C THR A 82 13.29 -11.41 -18.53
N GLN A 83 14.59 -11.17 -18.73
CA GLN A 83 15.34 -10.13 -18.03
C GLN A 83 15.16 -8.72 -18.62
N ASP A 84 15.01 -8.63 -19.94
CA ASP A 84 14.99 -7.38 -20.70
C ASP A 84 13.58 -7.16 -21.29
N PRO A 85 12.91 -6.04 -20.97
CA PRO A 85 11.57 -5.76 -21.50
C PRO A 85 11.57 -5.37 -22.98
N GLY A 86 12.74 -5.09 -23.57
CA GLY A 86 12.89 -4.67 -24.94
C GLY A 86 12.18 -3.35 -25.26
N LYS A 87 11.75 -3.20 -26.52
CA LYS A 87 10.98 -2.03 -26.96
C LYS A 87 9.51 -2.19 -26.57
N LYS A 88 8.85 -1.06 -26.30
CA LYS A 88 7.40 -1.03 -26.09
C LYS A 88 6.67 -1.67 -27.28
N MET A 89 5.62 -2.43 -26.99
CA MET A 89 4.76 -3.05 -28.00
C MET A 89 3.30 -2.95 -27.59
N THR A 90 2.39 -3.07 -28.56
CA THR A 90 0.96 -3.00 -28.25
C THR A 90 0.50 -4.21 -27.44
N PHE A 91 -0.64 -4.09 -26.74
CA PHE A 91 -1.19 -5.21 -25.96
C PHE A 91 -1.42 -6.47 -26.82
N THR A 92 -1.92 -6.30 -28.05
CA THR A 92 -2.12 -7.38 -29.01
C THR A 92 -0.79 -8.03 -29.42
N ALA A 93 0.25 -7.22 -29.65
CA ALA A 93 1.58 -7.71 -29.98
C ALA A 93 2.24 -8.45 -28.80
N ALA A 94 2.10 -7.92 -27.58
CA ALA A 94 2.58 -8.55 -26.34
C ALA A 94 1.95 -9.94 -26.16
N SER A 95 0.63 -10.04 -26.27
CA SER A 95 -0.10 -11.31 -26.12
C SER A 95 0.35 -12.36 -27.15
N LYS A 96 0.52 -11.96 -28.42
CA LYS A 96 0.97 -12.85 -29.50
C LYS A 96 2.47 -13.16 -29.43
N GLY A 97 3.26 -12.27 -28.85
CA GLY A 97 4.71 -12.37 -28.75
C GLY A 97 5.16 -13.46 -27.77
N ALA A 98 4.36 -13.74 -26.73
CA ALA A 98 4.69 -14.74 -25.72
C ALA A 98 5.01 -16.12 -26.31
N SER A 99 4.16 -16.67 -27.18
CA SER A 99 4.38 -17.99 -27.82
C SER A 99 5.60 -18.01 -28.77
N LYS A 100 6.03 -16.84 -29.23
CA LYS A 100 7.21 -16.65 -30.09
C LYS A 100 8.49 -16.40 -29.30
N CYS A 101 8.38 -16.07 -28.00
CA CYS A 101 9.54 -15.87 -27.15
C CYS A 101 10.35 -17.17 -27.02
N LYS A 102 11.69 -17.06 -27.11
CA LYS A 102 12.65 -18.17 -27.04
C LYS A 102 13.85 -17.86 -26.13
N VAL A 103 13.73 -16.85 -25.27
CA VAL A 103 14.79 -16.45 -24.31
C VAL A 103 15.11 -17.62 -23.38
N GLY A 104 16.39 -17.82 -23.05
CA GLY A 104 16.87 -18.98 -22.29
C GLY A 104 16.63 -20.35 -22.96
N GLY A 105 16.26 -20.39 -24.25
CA GLY A 105 15.91 -21.64 -24.93
C GLY A 105 14.52 -22.20 -24.57
N HIS A 106 13.71 -21.47 -23.81
CA HIS A 106 12.37 -21.89 -23.39
C HIS A 106 11.29 -21.55 -24.41
N THR A 107 10.17 -22.28 -24.41
CA THR A 107 9.12 -22.13 -25.45
C THR A 107 7.71 -21.92 -24.91
N ASP A 108 7.56 -21.98 -23.59
CA ASP A 108 6.33 -21.95 -22.79
C ASP A 108 6.12 -20.59 -22.10
N TRP A 109 6.67 -19.53 -22.66
CA TRP A 109 6.49 -18.16 -22.18
C TRP A 109 5.03 -17.69 -22.34
N ARG A 110 4.55 -16.95 -21.34
CA ARG A 110 3.24 -16.31 -21.32
C ARG A 110 3.34 -14.84 -20.89
N LEU A 111 2.34 -14.05 -21.26
CA LEU A 111 2.16 -12.71 -20.69
C LEU A 111 1.71 -12.87 -19.23
N PRO A 112 2.34 -12.20 -18.26
CA PRO A 112 2.05 -12.39 -16.85
C PRO A 112 0.66 -11.86 -16.51
N THR A 113 0.02 -12.46 -15.51
CA THR A 113 -1.13 -11.83 -14.84
C THR A 113 -0.67 -10.61 -14.04
N ILE A 114 -1.61 -9.79 -13.59
CA ILE A 114 -1.28 -8.67 -12.70
C ILE A 114 -0.70 -9.12 -11.36
N LYS A 115 -1.20 -10.22 -10.77
CA LYS A 115 -0.65 -10.78 -9.52
C LYS A 115 0.81 -11.22 -9.69
N GLU A 116 1.14 -11.81 -10.83
CA GLU A 116 2.52 -12.21 -11.14
C GLU A 116 3.42 -11.02 -11.38
N LEU A 117 3.04 -10.07 -12.24
CA LEU A 117 3.91 -8.92 -12.52
C LEU A 117 4.11 -8.06 -11.26
N TYR A 118 3.06 -7.94 -10.44
CA TYR A 118 3.12 -7.21 -9.18
C TYR A 118 4.04 -7.89 -8.14
N SER A 119 4.27 -9.20 -8.22
CA SER A 119 5.24 -9.87 -7.34
C SER A 119 6.65 -9.28 -7.42
N LEU A 120 7.02 -8.69 -8.56
CA LEU A 120 8.31 -8.05 -8.78
C LEU A 120 8.43 -6.65 -8.16
N ILE A 121 7.32 -6.03 -7.73
CA ILE A 121 7.35 -4.67 -7.21
C ILE A 121 8.17 -4.61 -5.91
N GLN A 122 9.03 -3.61 -5.78
CA GLN A 122 9.72 -3.29 -4.54
C GLN A 122 9.31 -1.90 -4.07
N LEU A 123 8.59 -1.82 -2.95
CA LEU A 123 8.06 -0.56 -2.39
C LEU A 123 9.07 0.21 -1.54
N ASN A 124 10.36 -0.08 -1.74
CA ASN A 124 11.47 0.79 -1.34
C ASN A 124 11.99 1.66 -2.51
N GLY A 125 11.30 1.65 -3.65
CA GLY A 125 11.53 2.57 -4.77
C GLY A 125 11.03 4.00 -4.47
N THR A 126 11.37 4.94 -5.35
CA THR A 126 11.05 6.37 -5.20
C THR A 126 10.20 6.87 -6.35
N ASP A 127 8.96 7.30 -6.07
CA ASP A 127 8.07 7.91 -7.06
C ASP A 127 8.56 9.31 -7.48
N PRO A 128 8.91 9.52 -8.76
CA PRO A 128 9.46 10.78 -9.24
C PRO A 128 8.41 11.89 -9.34
N ASP A 129 8.86 13.14 -9.36
CA ASP A 129 8.02 14.22 -9.86
C ASP A 129 7.77 13.99 -11.36
N PRO A 130 6.51 13.85 -11.82
CA PRO A 130 6.21 13.57 -13.21
C PRO A 130 6.57 14.71 -14.18
N GLN A 131 6.95 15.89 -13.67
CA GLN A 131 7.47 17.02 -14.46
C GLN A 131 9.00 17.09 -14.48
N SER A 132 9.69 16.22 -13.73
CA SER A 132 11.15 16.16 -13.73
C SER A 132 11.67 15.29 -14.87
N SER A 133 12.89 15.58 -15.33
CA SER A 133 13.71 14.71 -16.17
C SER A 133 14.96 14.19 -15.45
N ASP A 134 15.16 14.56 -14.18
CA ASP A 134 16.28 14.11 -13.36
C ASP A 134 16.02 12.71 -12.79
N THR A 135 16.92 11.78 -13.10
CA THR A 135 16.90 10.38 -12.66
C THR A 135 18.00 10.05 -11.64
N SER A 136 18.87 11.01 -11.31
CA SER A 136 20.13 10.76 -10.58
C SER A 136 19.95 10.19 -9.17
N ASN A 137 18.80 10.42 -8.54
CA ASN A 137 18.49 9.97 -7.18
C ASN A 137 17.22 9.11 -7.11
N LEU A 138 16.82 8.51 -8.25
CA LEU A 138 15.67 7.64 -8.28
C LEU A 138 16.08 6.18 -8.15
N LYS A 139 15.31 5.45 -7.37
CA LYS A 139 15.33 3.99 -7.35
C LYS A 139 14.02 3.50 -7.96
N PRO A 140 14.05 2.66 -9.01
CA PRO A 140 12.81 2.10 -9.56
C PRO A 140 12.19 1.11 -8.57
N PHE A 141 10.90 0.87 -8.73
CA PHE A 141 10.14 -0.07 -7.91
C PHE A 141 10.34 -1.53 -8.35
N ILE A 142 11.52 -1.87 -8.87
CA ILE A 142 11.93 -3.21 -9.30
C ILE A 142 13.43 -3.37 -9.00
N ASP A 143 13.90 -4.60 -8.84
CA ASP A 143 15.33 -4.88 -8.70
C ASP A 143 16.07 -4.64 -10.02
N ASP A 144 16.60 -3.43 -10.20
CA ASP A 144 17.33 -3.02 -11.41
C ASP A 144 18.77 -3.56 -11.48
N SER A 145 19.22 -4.30 -10.46
CA SER A 145 20.48 -5.05 -10.52
C SER A 145 20.34 -6.35 -11.31
N VAL A 146 19.12 -6.90 -11.41
CA VAL A 146 18.84 -8.14 -12.15
C VAL A 146 17.88 -7.93 -13.31
N PHE A 147 16.94 -6.98 -13.25
CA PHE A 147 16.04 -6.66 -14.36
C PHE A 147 16.50 -5.40 -15.08
N LYS A 148 16.44 -5.40 -16.41
CA LYS A 148 16.70 -4.16 -17.14
C LYS A 148 15.50 -3.23 -16.99
N PHE A 149 15.77 -2.00 -16.59
CA PHE A 149 14.76 -0.97 -16.40
C PHE A 149 15.22 0.36 -16.98
N THR A 150 14.28 1.13 -17.52
CA THR A 150 14.50 2.50 -17.97
C THR A 150 13.31 3.37 -17.61
N TYR A 151 13.58 4.57 -17.07
CA TYR A 151 12.60 5.66 -17.01
C TYR A 151 12.25 6.14 -18.42
N GLY A 152 11.07 6.74 -18.58
CA GLY A 152 10.70 7.36 -19.84
C GLY A 152 11.59 8.58 -20.14
N LYS A 153 11.78 8.86 -21.44
CA LYS A 153 12.69 9.91 -21.89
C LYS A 153 11.98 10.90 -22.81
N GLU A 154 12.28 12.19 -22.63
CA GLU A 154 11.69 13.24 -23.45
C GLU A 154 12.05 13.12 -24.94
N GLU A 155 13.24 12.57 -25.25
CA GLU A 155 13.68 12.30 -26.64
C GLU A 155 12.76 11.31 -27.37
N ASP A 156 12.08 10.43 -26.63
CA ASP A 156 11.09 9.47 -27.12
C ASP A 156 9.65 10.03 -27.06
N GLY A 157 9.48 11.27 -26.59
CA GLY A 157 8.18 11.88 -26.33
C GLY A 157 7.50 11.41 -25.04
N ASP A 158 8.24 10.74 -24.17
CA ASP A 158 7.80 10.17 -22.90
C ASP A 158 8.12 11.12 -21.73
N ARG A 159 7.26 11.12 -20.70
CA ARG A 159 7.61 11.66 -19.38
C ARG A 159 8.43 10.63 -18.61
N ILE A 160 9.11 11.06 -17.55
CA ILE A 160 9.91 10.17 -16.69
C ILE A 160 9.14 8.94 -16.18
N ILE A 161 7.85 9.10 -15.89
CA ILE A 161 6.95 8.04 -15.43
C ILE A 161 6.35 7.17 -16.55
N ASP A 162 6.62 7.45 -17.82
CA ASP A 162 6.00 6.72 -18.94
C ASP A 162 6.72 5.38 -19.22
N SER A 163 6.69 4.49 -18.21
CA SER A 163 7.31 3.16 -18.21
C SER A 163 6.31 2.07 -17.77
N GLN A 164 5.16 2.02 -18.45
CA GLN A 164 4.08 1.08 -18.12
C GLN A 164 4.36 -0.32 -18.66
N PHE A 165 4.20 -1.36 -17.82
CA PHE A 165 4.37 -2.76 -18.17
C PHE A 165 3.02 -3.46 -18.33
N ALA A 166 2.86 -4.21 -19.42
CA ALA A 166 1.62 -4.91 -19.73
C ALA A 166 1.49 -6.24 -19.00
N THR A 167 0.25 -6.59 -18.67
CA THR A 167 -0.15 -7.90 -18.15
C THR A 167 -1.26 -8.49 -19.02
N SER A 168 -1.64 -9.73 -18.79
CA SER A 168 -2.79 -10.40 -19.40
C SER A 168 -4.12 -10.05 -18.72
N THR A 169 -4.09 -9.39 -17.56
CA THR A 169 -5.28 -9.08 -16.77
C THR A 169 -5.98 -7.83 -17.27
N LYS A 170 -7.09 -8.03 -18.00
CA LYS A 170 -7.99 -6.94 -18.39
C LYS A 170 -8.92 -6.57 -17.24
N TYR A 171 -9.27 -5.29 -17.15
CA TYR A 171 -10.38 -4.87 -16.31
C TYR A 171 -11.68 -5.41 -16.93
N VAL A 172 -12.55 -5.98 -16.11
CA VAL A 172 -13.81 -6.57 -16.55
C VAL A 172 -14.89 -5.53 -16.89
N SER A 173 -14.58 -4.25 -16.73
CA SER A 173 -15.36 -3.10 -17.18
C SER A 173 -14.44 -2.14 -17.97
N THR A 174 -14.90 -0.91 -18.18
CA THR A 174 -14.15 0.13 -18.86
C THR A 174 -13.74 1.23 -17.89
N THR A 175 -12.58 1.83 -18.10
CA THR A 175 -12.25 3.11 -17.47
C THR A 175 -12.64 4.24 -18.40
N MET A 176 -12.59 5.49 -17.93
CA MET A 176 -12.61 6.74 -18.70
C MET A 176 -13.35 6.67 -20.05
N ARG A 177 -14.58 7.18 -20.13
CA ARG A 177 -15.30 7.32 -21.42
C ARG A 177 -15.34 6.02 -22.26
N GLY A 178 -15.40 4.85 -21.60
CA GLY A 178 -15.57 3.56 -22.26
C GLY A 178 -14.29 2.90 -22.77
N ALA A 179 -13.11 3.30 -22.29
CA ALA A 179 -11.84 2.72 -22.72
C ALA A 179 -11.70 1.28 -22.24
N GLU A 180 -11.50 0.35 -23.18
CA GLU A 180 -11.04 -1.01 -22.86
C GLU A 180 -9.70 -0.94 -22.15
N THR A 181 -9.60 -1.59 -20.99
CA THR A 181 -8.55 -1.34 -20.01
C THR A 181 -7.83 -2.63 -19.60
N MET A 182 -6.51 -2.55 -19.46
CA MET A 182 -5.65 -3.58 -18.88
C MET A 182 -5.00 -3.06 -17.59
N PHE A 183 -4.95 -3.88 -16.55
CA PHE A 183 -4.18 -3.55 -15.35
C PHE A 183 -2.71 -3.78 -15.64
N GLY A 184 -1.89 -2.73 -15.57
CA GLY A 184 -0.45 -2.83 -15.70
C GLY A 184 0.26 -2.38 -14.43
N VAL A 185 1.54 -2.72 -14.33
CA VAL A 185 2.44 -2.21 -13.28
C VAL A 185 3.33 -1.14 -13.88
N ASN A 186 3.55 -0.05 -13.16
CA ASN A 186 4.53 0.95 -13.54
C ASN A 186 5.66 1.00 -12.52
N PHE A 187 6.78 0.35 -12.85
CA PHE A 187 7.95 0.33 -11.97
C PHE A 187 8.66 1.69 -11.86
N ALA A 188 8.29 2.69 -12.67
CA ALA A 188 8.78 4.07 -12.49
C ALA A 188 8.06 4.78 -11.33
N ASP A 189 6.77 4.52 -11.12
CA ASP A 189 5.94 5.25 -10.14
C ASP A 189 5.29 4.38 -9.06
N GLY A 190 5.55 3.06 -9.09
CA GLY A 190 5.26 2.13 -8.00
C GLY A 190 3.80 1.70 -7.87
N ARG A 191 3.01 1.68 -8.96
CA ARG A 191 1.55 1.45 -8.88
C ARG A 191 1.03 0.43 -9.89
N ILE A 192 -0.10 -0.19 -9.52
CA ILE A 192 -1.03 -0.86 -10.43
C ILE A 192 -2.05 0.15 -10.93
N LYS A 193 -2.18 0.32 -12.24
CA LYS A 193 -3.15 1.24 -12.84
C LYS A 193 -3.92 0.57 -13.98
N GLY A 194 -5.16 1.01 -14.17
CA GLY A 194 -5.91 0.73 -15.37
C GLY A 194 -5.38 1.55 -16.54
N TYR A 195 -4.80 0.88 -17.53
CA TYR A 195 -4.37 1.49 -18.78
C TYR A 195 -5.36 1.18 -19.90
N GLY A 196 -6.02 2.21 -20.42
CA GLY A 196 -6.70 2.11 -21.70
C GLY A 196 -5.73 1.63 -22.78
N ILE A 197 -6.09 0.61 -23.55
CA ILE A 197 -5.19 -0.02 -24.53
C ILE A 197 -5.09 0.76 -25.85
N GLU A 198 -5.97 1.74 -26.05
CA GLU A 198 -5.93 2.69 -27.16
C GLU A 198 -5.46 4.08 -26.69
N ASP A 199 -4.85 4.84 -27.60
CA ASP A 199 -4.51 6.25 -27.36
C ASP A 199 -5.81 7.08 -27.27
N PRO A 200 -6.07 7.79 -26.15
CA PRO A 200 -7.28 8.61 -25.98
C PRO A 200 -7.45 9.74 -27.01
N ARG A 201 -6.41 10.06 -27.79
CA ARG A 201 -6.40 11.01 -28.91
C ARG A 201 -6.64 10.35 -30.26
N GLY A 202 -6.93 9.04 -30.30
CA GLY A 202 -7.22 8.31 -31.54
C GLY A 202 -5.99 8.03 -32.41
N ARG A 203 -4.79 7.99 -31.81
CA ARG A 203 -3.52 7.76 -32.53
C ARG A 203 -3.16 6.27 -32.71
N GLY A 204 -4.09 5.36 -32.43
CA GLY A 204 -3.92 3.91 -32.52
C GLY A 204 -3.76 3.24 -31.15
N GLU A 205 -3.30 1.99 -31.16
CA GLU A 205 -3.03 1.22 -29.93
C GLU A 205 -1.87 1.86 -29.14
N LYS A 206 -2.00 1.92 -27.81
CA LYS A 206 -0.90 2.25 -26.92
C LYS A 206 0.11 1.11 -26.88
N THR A 207 1.34 1.46 -26.55
CA THR A 207 2.44 0.51 -26.39
C THR A 207 2.95 0.49 -24.96
N PHE A 208 3.43 -0.68 -24.53
CA PHE A 208 3.83 -0.99 -23.16
C PHE A 208 5.11 -1.81 -23.17
N TYR A 209 5.91 -1.71 -22.12
CA TYR A 209 7.00 -2.65 -21.86
C TYR A 209 6.43 -4.02 -21.50
N VAL A 210 7.19 -5.09 -21.76
CA VAL A 210 6.71 -6.47 -21.56
C VAL A 210 7.82 -7.32 -20.99
N LEU A 211 7.59 -7.90 -19.81
CA LEU A 211 8.33 -9.07 -19.35
C LEU A 211 7.44 -10.28 -19.55
N TYR A 212 7.95 -11.34 -20.18
CA TYR A 212 7.26 -12.61 -20.22
C TYR A 212 7.65 -13.46 -19.01
N VAL A 213 6.71 -14.29 -18.57
CA VAL A 213 6.87 -15.17 -17.43
C VAL A 213 6.65 -16.62 -17.84
N ARG A 214 7.22 -17.55 -17.07
CA ARG A 214 6.96 -18.99 -17.14
C ARG A 214 7.07 -19.60 -15.75
N ASN A 215 6.79 -20.90 -15.65
CA ASN A 215 6.64 -21.65 -14.39
C ASN A 215 5.49 -21.12 -13.52
N ASN A 216 5.31 -21.77 -12.35
CA ASN A 216 4.24 -21.59 -11.37
C ASN A 216 2.93 -20.99 -11.93
N PRO A 217 2.16 -21.77 -12.71
CA PRO A 217 0.90 -21.29 -13.28
C PRO A 217 -0.19 -21.02 -12.22
N ASP A 218 -0.01 -21.52 -11.00
CA ASP A 218 -0.96 -21.36 -9.89
C ASP A 218 -0.67 -20.11 -9.04
N TYR A 219 0.39 -19.36 -9.36
CA TYR A 219 0.69 -18.10 -8.68
C TYR A 219 -0.44 -17.09 -8.92
N GLY A 220 -1.07 -16.61 -7.85
CA GLY A 220 -2.24 -15.75 -7.94
C GLY A 220 -3.59 -16.45 -7.71
N VAL A 221 -3.60 -17.78 -7.61
CA VAL A 221 -4.81 -18.59 -7.38
C VAL A 221 -4.95 -18.87 -5.88
N ASN A 222 -5.92 -18.20 -5.26
CA ASN A 222 -6.22 -18.38 -3.83
C ASN A 222 -6.99 -19.69 -3.57
N GLN A 223 -6.94 -20.18 -2.34
CA GLN A 223 -7.69 -21.32 -1.84
C GLN A 223 -8.37 -20.95 -0.53
N PHE A 224 -9.44 -20.16 -0.64
CA PHE A 224 -10.16 -19.63 0.51
C PHE A 224 -11.04 -20.69 1.19
N LYS A 225 -11.06 -20.63 2.52
CA LYS A 225 -11.95 -21.41 3.38
C LYS A 225 -12.45 -20.52 4.51
N ASP A 226 -13.76 -20.41 4.63
CA ASP A 226 -14.42 -19.81 5.80
C ASP A 226 -14.26 -20.77 7.00
N ASN A 227 -13.76 -20.24 8.12
CA ASN A 227 -13.56 -21.00 9.35
C ASN A 227 -14.80 -21.00 10.25
N GLY A 228 -15.82 -20.19 9.96
CA GLY A 228 -17.06 -20.10 10.73
C GLY A 228 -16.94 -19.31 12.04
N ASP A 229 -15.85 -18.58 12.21
CA ASP A 229 -15.51 -17.79 13.41
C ASP A 229 -15.23 -16.31 13.10
N GLY A 230 -15.61 -15.85 11.90
CA GLY A 230 -15.31 -14.50 11.39
C GLY A 230 -13.95 -14.38 10.70
N THR A 231 -13.29 -15.51 10.40
CA THR A 231 -12.02 -15.53 9.67
C THR A 231 -12.07 -16.41 8.41
N ILE A 232 -11.22 -16.07 7.44
CA ILE A 232 -11.02 -16.81 6.19
C ILE A 232 -9.56 -17.20 6.07
N THR A 233 -9.28 -18.48 5.94
CA THR A 233 -7.92 -18.97 5.63
C THR A 233 -7.73 -19.10 4.13
N ASP A 234 -6.59 -18.64 3.63
CA ASP A 234 -6.11 -18.90 2.27
C ASP A 234 -4.94 -19.88 2.33
N SER A 235 -5.19 -21.16 2.03
CA SER A 235 -4.14 -22.18 2.08
C SER A 235 -3.09 -22.03 0.96
N ALA A 236 -3.36 -21.23 -0.07
CA ALA A 236 -2.39 -20.97 -1.13
C ALA A 236 -1.27 -20.04 -0.67
N THR A 237 -1.56 -19.12 0.25
CA THR A 237 -0.63 -18.09 0.76
C THR A 237 -0.22 -18.32 2.21
N GLY A 238 -0.95 -19.16 2.97
CA GLY A 238 -0.72 -19.38 4.39
C GLY A 238 -1.21 -18.24 5.28
N LEU A 239 -2.01 -17.33 4.73
CA LEU A 239 -2.60 -16.20 5.45
C LEU A 239 -4.00 -16.53 5.97
N THR A 240 -4.34 -15.97 7.13
CA THR A 240 -5.72 -15.92 7.63
C THR A 240 -6.16 -14.46 7.72
N TRP A 241 -7.37 -14.18 7.24
CA TRP A 241 -7.92 -12.85 7.07
C TRP A 241 -9.16 -12.65 7.92
N MET A 242 -9.42 -11.41 8.32
CA MET A 242 -10.76 -11.03 8.78
C MET A 242 -11.78 -11.26 7.65
N GLN A 243 -12.93 -11.85 7.97
CA GLN A 243 -14.05 -12.00 7.02
C GLN A 243 -14.81 -10.69 6.79
N ALA A 244 -15.10 -9.95 7.86
CA ALA A 244 -15.62 -8.59 7.79
C ALA A 244 -14.49 -7.57 7.61
N ASP A 245 -14.83 -6.40 7.08
CA ASP A 245 -13.95 -5.23 7.14
C ASP A 245 -14.27 -4.34 8.36
N SER A 246 -13.54 -3.24 8.52
CA SER A 246 -13.73 -2.32 9.64
C SER A 246 -15.07 -1.59 9.65
N THR A 247 -15.89 -1.68 8.59
CA THR A 247 -17.18 -0.99 8.36
C THR A 247 -17.15 0.54 8.37
N THR A 248 -16.08 1.13 8.90
CA THR A 248 -15.82 2.57 8.94
C THR A 248 -14.38 2.82 8.46
N GLY A 249 -14.21 3.86 7.65
CA GLY A 249 -12.90 4.30 7.20
C GLY A 249 -12.13 4.98 8.32
N MET A 250 -10.81 4.86 8.30
CA MET A 250 -9.91 5.47 9.27
C MET A 250 -8.64 5.98 8.60
N ASP A 251 -8.00 7.00 9.17
CA ASP A 251 -6.69 7.45 8.73
C ASP A 251 -5.62 6.35 8.94
N TRP A 252 -4.46 6.53 8.33
CA TRP A 252 -3.44 5.49 8.32
C TRP A 252 -2.84 5.14 9.69
N PRO A 253 -2.46 6.09 10.57
CA PRO A 253 -1.99 5.73 11.91
C PRO A 253 -3.08 5.03 12.74
N THR A 254 -4.35 5.45 12.63
CA THR A 254 -5.47 4.76 13.29
C THR A 254 -5.68 3.35 12.73
N ALA A 255 -5.46 3.15 11.42
CA ALA A 255 -5.52 1.82 10.78
C ALA A 255 -4.47 0.85 11.31
N LEU A 256 -3.25 1.35 11.56
CA LEU A 256 -2.18 0.57 12.17
C LEU A 256 -2.55 0.17 13.60
N GLU A 257 -2.95 1.14 14.43
CA GLU A 257 -3.37 0.91 15.81
C GLU A 257 -4.55 -0.06 15.90
N TYR A 258 -5.58 0.14 15.07
CA TYR A 258 -6.75 -0.76 14.98
C TYR A 258 -6.34 -2.22 14.73
N ALA A 259 -5.35 -2.44 13.88
CA ALA A 259 -4.91 -3.79 13.55
C ALA A 259 -4.14 -4.45 14.70
N GLU A 260 -3.27 -3.71 15.38
CA GLU A 260 -2.47 -4.20 16.50
C GLU A 260 -3.31 -4.45 17.77
N ASP A 261 -4.39 -3.69 17.96
CA ASP A 261 -5.32 -3.85 19.08
C ASP A 261 -6.42 -4.90 18.84
N LEU A 262 -6.50 -5.45 17.62
CA LEU A 262 -7.58 -6.37 17.26
C LEU A 262 -7.46 -7.71 17.97
N GLU A 263 -8.48 -8.06 18.75
CA GLU A 263 -8.73 -9.41 19.22
C GLU A 263 -9.90 -10.03 18.44
N LEU A 264 -9.64 -11.03 17.60
CA LEU A 264 -10.66 -11.73 16.80
C LEU A 264 -10.38 -13.23 16.76
N ALA A 265 -11.43 -14.03 16.89
CA ALA A 265 -11.36 -15.50 16.88
C ALA A 265 -10.34 -16.09 17.88
N GLY A 266 -10.13 -15.41 19.01
CA GLY A 266 -9.15 -15.82 20.03
C GLY A 266 -7.69 -15.52 19.67
N HIS A 267 -7.45 -14.69 18.65
CA HIS A 267 -6.14 -14.27 18.17
C HIS A 267 -5.93 -12.77 18.36
N SER A 268 -4.70 -12.38 18.71
CA SER A 268 -4.25 -10.99 18.93
C SER A 268 -2.95 -10.68 18.15
N ASP A 269 -2.61 -11.52 17.17
CA ASP A 269 -1.45 -11.38 16.28
C ASP A 269 -1.87 -10.81 14.91
N TRP A 270 -2.95 -10.02 14.90
CA TRP A 270 -3.46 -9.35 13.71
C TRP A 270 -2.61 -8.14 13.36
N ARG A 271 -2.51 -7.87 12.07
CA ARG A 271 -1.77 -6.73 11.54
C ARG A 271 -2.43 -6.19 10.29
N LEU A 272 -2.12 -4.94 9.96
CA LEU A 272 -2.50 -4.34 8.70
C LEU A 272 -1.65 -5.01 7.58
N PRO A 273 -2.26 -5.56 6.51
CA PRO A 273 -1.53 -6.27 5.47
C PRO A 273 -0.58 -5.33 4.74
N ASN A 274 0.57 -5.82 4.31
CA ASN A 274 1.39 -5.06 3.36
C ASN A 274 0.72 -5.03 1.98
N ALA A 275 1.26 -4.22 1.07
CA ALA A 275 0.64 -4.02 -0.23
C ALA A 275 0.50 -5.30 -1.07
N LYS A 276 1.45 -6.23 -1.00
CA LYS A 276 1.40 -7.49 -1.78
C LYS A 276 0.43 -8.50 -1.17
N GLU A 277 0.29 -8.51 0.14
CA GLU A 277 -0.70 -9.33 0.83
C GLU A 277 -2.11 -8.87 0.51
N LEU A 278 -2.40 -7.56 0.62
CA LEU A 278 -3.74 -7.05 0.29
C LEU A 278 -4.08 -7.24 -1.19
N GLN A 279 -3.10 -7.12 -2.09
CA GLN A 279 -3.28 -7.39 -3.51
C GLN A 279 -3.64 -8.87 -3.79
N SER A 280 -3.16 -9.79 -2.95
CA SER A 280 -3.35 -11.22 -3.15
C SER A 280 -4.82 -11.65 -3.07
N ILE A 281 -5.67 -10.91 -2.35
CA ILE A 281 -7.10 -11.22 -2.19
C ILE A 281 -8.00 -10.48 -3.18
N ILE A 282 -7.44 -9.63 -4.05
CA ILE A 282 -8.22 -8.95 -5.08
C ILE A 282 -8.65 -9.96 -6.14
N ASP A 283 -9.96 -9.93 -6.45
CA ASP A 283 -10.54 -10.67 -7.57
C ASP A 283 -10.76 -9.73 -8.75
N TYR A 284 -9.81 -9.77 -9.69
CA TYR A 284 -9.83 -8.97 -10.91
C TYR A 284 -10.91 -9.39 -11.91
N THR A 285 -11.68 -10.46 -11.65
CA THR A 285 -12.84 -10.85 -12.46
C THR A 285 -14.13 -10.14 -12.03
N ARG A 286 -14.07 -9.32 -10.96
CA ARG A 286 -15.22 -8.68 -10.34
C ARG A 286 -15.07 -7.17 -10.32
N SER A 287 -16.18 -6.46 -10.43
CA SER A 287 -16.23 -5.01 -10.29
C SER A 287 -17.65 -4.54 -9.98
N PRO A 288 -17.82 -3.31 -9.47
CA PRO A 288 -19.16 -2.75 -9.25
C PRO A 288 -19.99 -2.70 -10.54
N ASP A 289 -19.37 -2.42 -11.68
CA ASP A 289 -20.07 -2.27 -12.97
C ASP A 289 -20.33 -3.60 -13.69
N THR A 290 -19.61 -4.66 -13.35
CA THR A 290 -19.74 -5.98 -14.00
C THR A 290 -20.54 -6.97 -13.16
N THR A 291 -20.30 -7.01 -11.86
CA THR A 291 -20.84 -8.04 -10.95
C THR A 291 -21.65 -7.47 -9.79
N ASP A 292 -21.88 -6.15 -9.75
CA ASP A 292 -22.55 -5.44 -8.65
C ASP A 292 -21.94 -5.75 -7.27
N SER A 293 -20.62 -5.98 -7.24
CA SER A 293 -19.86 -6.35 -6.06
C SER A 293 -18.49 -5.68 -6.00
N ALA A 294 -17.86 -5.70 -4.83
CA ALA A 294 -16.44 -5.42 -4.68
C ALA A 294 -15.58 -6.38 -5.52
N ALA A 295 -14.36 -5.96 -5.83
CA ALA A 295 -13.32 -6.76 -6.48
C ALA A 295 -12.64 -7.73 -5.49
N ILE A 296 -13.43 -8.60 -4.87
CA ILE A 296 -13.01 -9.62 -3.89
C ILE A 296 -13.94 -10.84 -3.99
N ASP A 297 -13.46 -12.01 -3.58
CA ASP A 297 -14.27 -13.22 -3.49
C ASP A 297 -15.48 -13.00 -2.53
N PRO A 298 -16.70 -13.43 -2.90
CA PRO A 298 -17.90 -13.28 -2.07
C PRO A 298 -17.87 -13.95 -0.70
N ILE A 299 -16.89 -14.80 -0.40
CA ILE A 299 -16.67 -15.34 0.94
C ILE A 299 -16.31 -14.25 1.95
N PHE A 300 -15.74 -13.13 1.49
CA PHE A 300 -15.49 -11.93 2.27
C PHE A 300 -16.70 -11.00 2.26
N GLU A 301 -16.99 -10.39 3.40
CA GLU A 301 -17.96 -9.30 3.49
C GLU A 301 -17.28 -7.99 3.11
N ALA A 302 -17.88 -7.21 2.22
CA ALA A 302 -17.37 -5.91 1.81
C ALA A 302 -18.42 -4.83 2.03
N THR A 303 -18.08 -3.82 2.83
CA THR A 303 -18.98 -2.71 3.17
C THR A 303 -19.33 -1.91 1.92
N VAL A 304 -20.63 -1.77 1.68
CA VAL A 304 -21.19 -0.92 0.63
C VAL A 304 -21.13 0.53 1.07
N ILE A 305 -20.61 1.40 0.21
CA ILE A 305 -20.53 2.85 0.43
C ILE A 305 -21.32 3.61 -0.63
N GLN A 306 -21.58 4.89 -0.36
CA GLN A 306 -21.95 5.85 -1.38
C GLN A 306 -20.69 6.63 -1.79
N ASN A 307 -20.33 6.58 -3.07
CA ASN A 307 -19.15 7.28 -3.58
C ASN A 307 -19.41 8.79 -3.81
N GLU A 308 -18.37 9.48 -4.24
CA GLU A 308 -18.33 10.93 -4.49
C GLU A 308 -19.30 11.39 -5.60
N GLY A 309 -19.83 10.45 -6.38
CA GLY A 309 -20.86 10.66 -7.39
C GLY A 309 -22.25 10.21 -6.93
N GLU A 310 -22.45 10.03 -5.63
CA GLU A 310 -23.70 9.59 -4.99
C GLU A 310 -24.17 8.19 -5.41
N LYS A 311 -23.28 7.35 -5.93
CA LYS A 311 -23.59 5.98 -6.39
C LYS A 311 -23.17 4.92 -5.39
N LYS A 312 -23.89 3.79 -5.40
CA LYS A 312 -23.46 2.55 -4.74
C LYS A 312 -22.07 2.15 -5.25
N ASP A 313 -21.16 1.93 -4.31
CA ASP A 313 -19.79 1.51 -4.58
C ASP A 313 -19.21 0.73 -3.39
N PHE A 314 -17.93 0.40 -3.48
CA PHE A 314 -17.18 -0.25 -2.41
C PHE A 314 -15.93 0.56 -2.08
N ALA A 315 -15.43 0.34 -0.86
CA ALA A 315 -14.34 1.14 -0.33
C ALA A 315 -12.98 0.84 -0.97
N GLN A 316 -12.01 1.64 -0.55
CA GLN A 316 -10.60 1.35 -0.74
C GLN A 316 -9.99 1.01 0.62
N TYR A 317 -8.96 0.18 0.62
CA TYR A 317 -8.44 -0.46 1.83
C TYR A 317 -6.97 -0.12 2.04
N TRP A 318 -6.64 0.27 3.27
CA TRP A 318 -5.28 0.58 3.65
C TRP A 318 -4.38 -0.65 3.65
N THR A 319 -3.10 -0.40 3.37
CA THR A 319 -2.00 -1.35 3.62
C THR A 319 -1.07 -0.75 4.66
N SER A 320 -0.22 -1.55 5.28
CA SER A 320 0.85 -1.08 6.18
C SER A 320 2.06 -0.49 5.45
N THR A 321 2.00 -0.40 4.11
CA THR A 321 3.12 0.05 3.28
C THR A 321 3.03 1.54 2.96
N THR A 322 4.12 2.27 3.22
CA THR A 322 4.29 3.68 2.82
C THR A 322 4.57 3.78 1.32
N HIS A 323 4.01 4.77 0.62
CA HIS A 323 4.37 5.08 -0.77
C HIS A 323 5.34 6.26 -0.79
N ILE A 324 6.62 5.98 -1.07
CA ILE A 324 7.70 6.97 -1.04
C ILE A 324 7.76 7.72 -2.37
N SER A 325 7.96 9.02 -2.29
CA SER A 325 8.19 9.88 -3.45
C SER A 325 9.37 10.81 -3.24
N THR A 326 9.81 11.46 -4.32
CA THR A 326 10.76 12.59 -4.26
C THR A 326 10.30 13.75 -3.37
N ARG A 327 9.01 13.81 -3.01
CA ARG A 327 8.43 14.82 -2.11
C ARG A 327 8.36 14.38 -0.65
N GLY A 328 8.71 13.13 -0.34
CA GLY A 328 8.70 12.56 1.00
C GLY A 328 7.86 11.29 1.10
N ALA A 329 7.52 10.94 2.34
CA ALA A 329 6.85 9.70 2.73
C ALA A 329 5.43 9.93 3.27
N ASP A 330 4.74 10.96 2.77
CA ASP A 330 3.46 11.44 3.31
C ASP A 330 2.21 10.71 2.83
N THR A 331 2.40 9.65 2.06
CA THR A 331 1.31 8.82 1.55
C THR A 331 1.52 7.35 1.89
N ALA A 332 0.43 6.63 2.10
CA ALA A 332 0.43 5.17 2.24
C ALA A 332 -0.29 4.53 1.05
N VAL A 333 0.01 3.26 0.79
CA VAL A 333 -0.60 2.50 -0.31
C VAL A 333 -2.00 2.03 0.09
N TYR A 334 -2.94 2.14 -0.84
CA TYR A 334 -4.26 1.51 -0.74
C TYR A 334 -4.59 0.73 -2.03
N PHE A 335 -5.55 -0.18 -1.92
CA PHE A 335 -6.19 -0.83 -3.07
C PHE A 335 -7.68 -0.49 -3.14
N ALA A 336 -8.17 -0.15 -4.33
CA ALA A 336 -9.58 0.14 -4.57
C ALA A 336 -10.35 -1.15 -4.84
N PHE A 337 -11.29 -1.53 -3.97
CA PHE A 337 -12.16 -2.69 -4.19
C PHE A 337 -13.45 -2.29 -4.91
N GLY A 338 -13.81 -1.00 -4.86
CA GLY A 338 -14.78 -0.36 -5.74
C GLY A 338 -14.14 0.37 -6.92
N ARG A 339 -14.88 1.26 -7.58
CA ARG A 339 -14.36 2.07 -8.70
C ARG A 339 -13.22 2.96 -8.22
N SER A 340 -12.17 3.11 -9.03
CA SER A 340 -11.06 4.01 -8.71
C SER A 340 -11.26 5.34 -9.41
N LEU A 341 -11.91 6.25 -8.68
CA LEU A 341 -12.49 7.47 -9.25
C LEU A 341 -11.49 8.63 -9.36
N GLY A 342 -11.74 9.52 -10.32
CA GLY A 342 -10.98 10.75 -10.49
C GLY A 342 -11.75 11.85 -11.22
N TRP A 343 -11.52 13.09 -10.82
CA TRP A 343 -12.10 14.31 -11.38
C TRP A 343 -11.34 14.76 -12.63
N MET A 344 -11.76 14.23 -13.77
CA MET A 344 -11.12 14.45 -15.05
C MET A 344 -11.61 15.72 -15.74
N ALA A 345 -10.69 16.64 -16.03
CA ALA A 345 -10.97 17.76 -16.92
C ALA A 345 -11.14 17.29 -18.37
N ASP A 346 -12.14 17.81 -19.09
CA ASP A 346 -12.28 17.56 -20.51
C ASP A 346 -11.28 18.42 -21.29
N ARG A 347 -10.13 17.82 -21.65
CA ARG A 347 -9.06 18.51 -22.39
C ARG A 347 -9.45 18.96 -23.81
N ARG A 348 -10.60 18.53 -24.34
CA ARG A 348 -11.13 18.97 -25.64
C ARG A 348 -12.14 20.11 -25.48
N SER A 349 -12.68 20.29 -24.29
CA SER A 349 -13.55 21.39 -23.94
C SER A 349 -12.72 22.58 -23.42
N LYS A 350 -13.19 23.80 -23.65
CA LYS A 350 -12.71 24.99 -22.92
C LYS A 350 -13.35 25.09 -21.52
N SER A 351 -14.20 24.14 -21.15
CA SER A 351 -14.85 24.11 -19.83
C SER A 351 -13.83 23.79 -18.75
N GLU A 352 -13.89 24.56 -17.67
CA GLU A 352 -13.17 24.27 -16.42
C GLU A 352 -13.83 23.12 -15.63
N SER A 353 -15.04 22.70 -16.02
CA SER A 353 -15.78 21.64 -15.31
C SER A 353 -15.10 20.28 -15.43
N LYS A 354 -14.82 19.64 -14.30
CA LYS A 354 -14.34 18.27 -14.21
C LYS A 354 -15.51 17.27 -14.18
N THR A 355 -15.27 16.06 -14.68
CA THR A 355 -16.21 14.94 -14.63
C THR A 355 -15.61 13.83 -13.79
N LEU A 356 -16.39 13.31 -12.84
CA LEU A 356 -16.01 12.14 -12.07
C LEU A 356 -16.10 10.88 -12.95
N LEU A 357 -14.99 10.17 -13.10
CA LEU A 357 -14.89 8.96 -13.92
C LEU A 357 -14.14 7.88 -13.14
N ASP A 358 -14.42 6.60 -13.42
CA ASP A 358 -13.52 5.51 -13.06
C ASP A 358 -12.26 5.62 -13.92
N VAL A 359 -11.14 6.01 -13.33
CA VAL A 359 -9.88 6.34 -14.03
C VAL A 359 -8.86 5.22 -13.98
N HIS A 360 -8.98 4.27 -13.04
CA HIS A 360 -8.04 3.15 -12.92
C HIS A 360 -8.71 1.77 -12.77
N GLY A 361 -10.00 1.69 -12.46
CA GLY A 361 -10.72 0.42 -12.27
C GLY A 361 -10.62 -0.18 -10.86
N ALA A 362 -11.62 -1.00 -10.51
CA ALA A 362 -11.63 -1.80 -9.29
C ALA A 362 -10.53 -2.87 -9.33
N GLY A 363 -9.66 -2.89 -8.33
CA GLY A 363 -8.44 -3.69 -8.23
C GLY A 363 -7.14 -2.88 -8.45
N SER A 364 -7.24 -1.58 -8.73
CA SER A 364 -6.06 -0.71 -8.86
C SER A 364 -5.43 -0.35 -7.50
N GLN A 365 -4.13 -0.06 -7.55
CA GLN A 365 -3.34 0.39 -6.39
C GLN A 365 -3.02 1.87 -6.55
N ARG A 366 -3.29 2.66 -5.52
CA ARG A 366 -2.94 4.08 -5.47
C ARG A 366 -2.32 4.41 -4.11
N SER A 367 -2.24 5.70 -3.79
CA SER A 367 -1.81 6.16 -2.49
C SER A 367 -2.54 7.44 -2.07
N ASP A 368 -2.89 7.51 -0.80
CA ASP A 368 -3.55 8.65 -0.16
C ASP A 368 -2.63 9.24 0.92
N PRO A 369 -2.79 10.53 1.27
CA PRO A 369 -2.15 11.09 2.46
C PRO A 369 -2.43 10.22 3.69
N LYS A 370 -1.41 10.02 4.54
CA LYS A 370 -1.55 9.19 5.76
C LYS A 370 -2.54 9.77 6.77
N VAL A 371 -2.63 11.10 6.83
CA VAL A 371 -3.52 11.87 7.71
C VAL A 371 -3.99 13.12 6.97
N GLY A 372 -5.02 13.77 7.50
CA GLY A 372 -5.44 15.10 7.06
C GLY A 372 -6.94 15.19 6.86
N ASP A 373 -7.35 16.05 5.93
CA ASP A 373 -8.76 16.29 5.61
C ASP A 373 -8.96 16.18 4.08
N ALA A 374 -9.78 15.23 3.67
CA ALA A 374 -10.12 14.97 2.28
C ALA A 374 -10.80 16.16 1.59
N SER A 375 -11.50 17.02 2.36
CA SER A 375 -12.15 18.23 1.85
C SER A 375 -11.18 19.20 1.17
N ARG A 376 -9.87 19.08 1.48
CA ARG A 376 -8.78 19.85 0.85
C ARG A 376 -8.48 19.41 -0.58
N PHE A 377 -9.06 18.30 -1.03
CA PHE A 377 -8.91 17.74 -2.37
C PHE A 377 -10.27 17.63 -3.08
N PRO A 378 -11.06 18.72 -3.19
CA PRO A 378 -12.42 18.66 -3.73
C PRO A 378 -12.46 18.21 -5.20
N GLU A 379 -11.33 18.35 -5.90
CA GLU A 379 -11.15 17.90 -7.28
C GLU A 379 -10.07 16.82 -7.43
N GLY A 380 -9.80 16.11 -6.34
CA GLY A 380 -8.78 15.07 -6.27
C GLY A 380 -7.34 15.57 -6.44
N ARG A 381 -6.42 14.65 -6.71
CA ARG A 381 -4.97 14.90 -6.79
C ARG A 381 -4.34 14.26 -8.03
N GLY A 382 -3.35 14.96 -8.59
CA GLY A 382 -2.57 14.46 -9.71
C GLY A 382 -3.27 14.61 -11.08
N PRO A 383 -2.63 14.12 -12.16
CA PRO A 383 -3.05 14.42 -13.54
C PRO A 383 -4.44 13.92 -13.94
N GLN A 384 -4.96 12.91 -13.24
CA GLN A 384 -6.29 12.33 -13.45
C GLN A 384 -7.31 12.79 -12.40
N GLY A 385 -6.89 13.66 -11.48
CA GLY A 385 -7.74 14.16 -10.38
C GLY A 385 -8.19 13.03 -9.46
N ASP A 386 -7.31 12.08 -9.14
CA ASP A 386 -7.65 10.89 -8.35
C ASP A 386 -8.30 11.33 -7.04
N VAL A 387 -9.45 10.74 -6.71
CA VAL A 387 -10.17 11.00 -5.47
C VAL A 387 -9.26 10.66 -4.27
N ILE A 388 -9.29 11.53 -3.26
CA ILE A 388 -8.55 11.38 -2.01
C ILE A 388 -9.57 11.23 -0.90
N ARG A 389 -9.50 10.14 -0.13
CA ARG A 389 -10.40 9.88 1.00
C ARG A 389 -9.72 10.02 2.35
N ILE A 390 -8.44 9.65 2.45
CA ILE A 390 -7.65 9.59 3.72
C ILE A 390 -8.22 8.56 4.70
N GLU A 391 -9.51 8.62 4.99
CA GLU A 391 -10.25 7.63 5.76
C GLU A 391 -10.56 6.42 4.87
N ASN A 392 -9.70 5.40 4.91
CA ASN A 392 -9.86 4.15 4.13
C ASN A 392 -10.19 2.98 5.05
N MET A 393 -10.86 1.96 4.51
CA MET A 393 -11.25 0.78 5.28
C MET A 393 -10.05 -0.08 5.65
N VAL A 394 -10.21 -0.91 6.67
CA VAL A 394 -9.20 -1.87 7.12
C VAL A 394 -9.73 -3.30 7.02
N ARG A 395 -8.86 -4.21 6.60
CA ARG A 395 -9.04 -5.66 6.70
C ARG A 395 -7.73 -6.25 7.17
N CYS A 396 -7.69 -6.71 8.42
CA CYS A 396 -6.48 -7.25 9.01
C CYS A 396 -6.19 -8.67 8.52
N VAL A 397 -4.91 -9.02 8.60
CA VAL A 397 -4.37 -10.33 8.26
C VAL A 397 -3.51 -10.84 9.41
N ARG A 398 -3.33 -12.16 9.47
CA ARG A 398 -2.36 -12.84 10.35
C ARG A 398 -1.72 -14.03 9.64
N GLY A 399 -0.64 -14.55 10.22
CA GLY A 399 0.12 -15.68 9.65
C GLY A 399 1.12 -15.24 8.57
N GLY A 400 1.39 -16.12 7.60
CA GLY A 400 2.35 -15.85 6.51
C GLY A 400 3.82 -15.99 6.89
N ASN A 401 4.12 -16.62 8.05
CA ASN A 401 5.49 -16.81 8.56
C ASN A 401 6.32 -15.51 8.62
N VAL A 402 5.68 -14.39 8.93
CA VAL A 402 6.38 -13.11 9.10
C VAL A 402 7.18 -13.07 10.40
N GLU A 403 8.38 -12.48 10.34
CA GLU A 403 9.22 -12.23 11.51
C GLU A 403 9.10 -10.76 11.94
N ILE A 404 8.85 -10.53 13.23
CA ILE A 404 8.80 -9.17 13.77
C ILE A 404 10.23 -8.61 13.85
N SER A 405 10.45 -7.51 13.14
CA SER A 405 11.73 -6.81 13.13
C SER A 405 11.71 -5.67 14.16
N THR A 406 12.54 -5.80 15.19
CA THR A 406 12.68 -4.78 16.26
C THR A 406 13.88 -3.85 16.06
N GLU A 407 14.83 -4.24 15.21
CA GLU A 407 16.04 -3.46 14.95
C GLU A 407 15.91 -2.70 13.64
N SER A 408 15.94 -1.37 13.73
CA SER A 408 15.84 -0.51 12.55
C SER A 408 17.19 -0.32 11.88
N PRO A 409 17.24 -0.27 10.54
CA PRO A 409 18.34 0.37 9.85
C PRO A 409 18.58 1.80 10.39
N LYS A 410 19.82 2.27 10.39
CA LYS A 410 20.13 3.64 10.84
C LYS A 410 19.38 4.64 9.96
N VAL A 411 18.60 5.52 10.59
CA VAL A 411 17.96 6.66 9.93
C VAL A 411 19.05 7.67 9.56
N GLU A 412 19.24 7.91 8.27
CA GLU A 412 20.13 8.96 7.81
C GLU A 412 19.45 10.31 7.99
N GLN A 413 19.95 11.14 8.91
CA GLN A 413 19.55 12.54 8.97
C GLN A 413 19.86 13.19 7.62
N PRO A 414 18.92 13.92 7.00
CA PRO A 414 19.20 14.66 5.79
C PRO A 414 20.43 15.54 6.05
N LYS A 415 21.50 15.36 5.26
CA LYS A 415 22.63 16.31 5.30
C LYS A 415 22.01 17.68 5.11
N ALA A 416 22.14 18.55 6.11
CA ALA A 416 21.69 19.92 6.02
C ALA A 416 22.18 20.47 4.68
N SER A 417 21.25 20.68 3.74
CA SER A 417 21.61 21.33 2.49
C SER A 417 22.27 22.63 2.90
N ALA A 418 23.48 22.87 2.40
CA ALA A 418 24.20 24.09 2.67
C ALA A 418 23.33 25.24 2.15
N ARG A 419 22.50 25.80 3.04
CA ARG A 419 21.82 27.07 2.83
C ARG A 419 22.94 28.02 2.45
N ARG A 420 22.94 28.48 1.20
CA ARG A 420 23.71 29.65 0.80
C ARG A 420 23.37 30.75 1.81
N GLN A 421 24.29 31.03 2.71
CA GLN A 421 24.16 32.10 3.68
C GLN A 421 24.16 33.42 2.91
N SER A 422 23.01 34.07 2.84
CA SER A 422 22.98 35.52 2.63
C SER A 422 23.53 36.17 3.91
N PRO A 423 24.55 37.04 3.82
CA PRO A 423 25.13 37.68 5.00
C PRO A 423 24.26 38.88 5.39
N ASN A 424 23.55 38.74 6.51
CA ASN A 424 23.23 39.77 7.51
C ASN A 424 21.93 39.43 8.22
N ASN A 425 22.04 38.99 9.47
CA ASN A 425 21.33 39.60 10.59
C ASN A 425 21.81 38.96 11.91
N GLU A 426 22.24 39.83 12.82
CA GLU A 426 22.74 39.50 14.16
C GLU A 426 21.69 38.82 15.06
N PRO A 427 22.11 38.02 16.06
CA PRO A 427 21.22 37.18 16.85
C PRO A 427 20.57 37.94 18.01
N LYS A 428 19.24 37.87 18.12
CA LYS A 428 18.53 38.20 19.36
C LYS A 428 18.30 36.95 20.20
N GLN A 429 18.51 37.12 21.50
CA GLN A 429 18.60 36.12 22.56
C GLN A 429 17.39 35.17 22.68
N GLN A 430 17.67 33.89 22.90
CA GLN A 430 16.72 32.89 23.42
C GLN A 430 16.42 33.12 24.91
N PRO A 431 15.20 32.85 25.37
CA PRO A 431 14.96 32.29 26.70
C PRO A 431 14.80 30.77 26.65
N LYS A 432 15.02 30.17 27.82
CA LYS A 432 15.35 28.78 28.10
C LYS A 432 14.17 27.79 28.02
N ARG A 433 14.56 26.52 27.89
CA ARG A 433 13.79 25.27 27.92
C ARG A 433 12.69 25.20 29.02
N GLY A 434 11.53 24.68 28.64
CA GLY A 434 10.46 24.17 29.51
C GLY A 434 9.67 23.07 28.78
N ASP A 435 9.20 22.09 29.54
CA ASP A 435 8.61 20.78 29.20
C ASP A 435 7.85 20.63 27.86
N SER A 436 8.12 19.52 27.17
CA SER A 436 7.57 19.20 25.83
C SER A 436 6.53 18.09 25.82
N SER A 437 5.85 17.79 26.93
CA SER A 437 4.85 16.71 27.01
C SER A 437 3.39 17.16 26.81
N ASN A 438 3.07 18.45 26.93
CA ASN A 438 1.68 18.95 26.90
C ASN A 438 1.23 19.59 25.57
N LYS A 439 2.12 19.66 24.58
CA LYS A 439 1.82 20.39 23.32
C LYS A 439 0.94 19.61 22.36
N GLY A 440 0.88 18.28 22.43
CA GLY A 440 0.15 17.48 21.45
C GLY A 440 -1.36 17.72 21.48
N PHE A 441 -1.99 17.66 22.66
CA PHE A 441 -3.43 17.90 22.80
C PHE A 441 -3.79 19.37 22.55
N MET A 442 -3.13 20.30 23.26
CA MET A 442 -3.44 21.73 23.15
C MET A 442 -3.24 22.25 21.72
N SER A 443 -2.16 21.86 21.02
CA SER A 443 -1.96 22.31 19.63
C SER A 443 -2.93 21.71 18.61
N ARG A 444 -3.63 20.62 18.95
CA ARG A 444 -4.62 19.97 18.07
C ARG A 444 -6.02 20.54 18.27
N GLU A 445 -6.38 20.80 19.52
CA GLU A 445 -7.75 21.08 19.94
C GLU A 445 -8.00 22.56 20.26
N ASP A 446 -7.00 23.34 20.71
CA ASP A 446 -7.15 24.79 20.97
C ASP A 446 -7.10 25.57 19.63
N LYS A 447 -8.27 25.71 19.00
CA LYS A 447 -8.40 26.31 17.65
C LYS A 447 -8.19 27.81 17.68
N ASN A 448 -8.62 28.47 18.76
CA ASN A 448 -8.58 29.92 18.88
C ASN A 448 -7.27 30.44 19.53
N ASN A 449 -6.43 29.55 20.07
CA ASN A 449 -5.16 29.80 20.75
C ASN A 449 -5.29 30.60 22.05
N ASP A 450 -6.37 30.41 22.81
CA ASP A 450 -6.59 31.06 24.11
C ASP A 450 -6.03 30.26 25.30
N GLY A 451 -5.45 29.09 25.04
CA GLY A 451 -4.79 28.25 26.05
C GLY A 451 -5.70 27.25 26.73
N LYS A 452 -6.93 27.06 26.24
CA LYS A 452 -7.92 26.10 26.72
C LYS A 452 -8.71 25.55 25.52
N VAL A 453 -9.42 24.44 25.71
CA VAL A 453 -10.22 23.81 24.65
C VAL A 453 -11.68 23.87 25.07
N ALA A 454 -12.48 24.63 24.34
CA ALA A 454 -13.93 24.64 24.53
C ALA A 454 -14.60 23.40 23.89
N LYS A 455 -15.83 23.11 24.31
CA LYS A 455 -16.59 21.93 23.87
C LYS A 455 -16.84 21.88 22.35
N ASP A 456 -16.92 23.03 21.70
CA ASP A 456 -17.04 23.20 20.24
C ASP A 456 -15.68 23.13 19.51
N GLU A 457 -14.58 23.22 20.24
CA GLU A 457 -13.23 23.07 19.70
C GLU A 457 -12.78 21.61 19.70
N PHE A 458 -13.26 20.82 20.67
CA PHE A 458 -12.95 19.41 20.84
C PHE A 458 -13.49 18.53 19.71
N ARG A 459 -12.62 17.71 19.11
CA ARG A 459 -12.94 16.84 17.96
C ARG A 459 -13.48 15.46 18.31
N GLY A 460 -13.45 15.06 19.59
CA GLY A 460 -13.92 13.75 20.05
C GLY A 460 -15.41 13.72 20.44
N PRO A 461 -15.96 12.54 20.81
CA PRO A 461 -17.33 12.41 21.29
C PRO A 461 -17.59 13.26 22.55
N GLU A 462 -18.82 13.75 22.71
CA GLU A 462 -19.20 14.64 23.82
C GLU A 462 -18.91 14.03 25.20
N GLU A 463 -19.12 12.72 25.35
CA GLU A 463 -18.85 11.97 26.59
C GLU A 463 -17.36 11.96 26.98
N HIS A 464 -16.46 12.10 26.02
CA HIS A 464 -15.02 12.20 26.28
C HIS A 464 -14.62 13.60 26.73
N PHE A 465 -15.32 14.64 26.27
CA PHE A 465 -15.08 16.01 26.74
C PHE A 465 -15.36 16.12 28.24
N ASP A 466 -16.53 15.63 28.66
CA ASP A 466 -16.96 15.66 30.06
C ASP A 466 -16.05 14.81 30.98
N HIS A 467 -15.30 13.84 30.43
CA HIS A 467 -14.31 13.06 31.17
C HIS A 467 -12.98 13.80 31.36
N LEU A 468 -12.64 14.71 30.44
CA LEU A 468 -11.40 15.47 30.46
C LEU A 468 -11.55 16.79 31.24
N ASP A 469 -12.73 17.41 31.20
CA ASP A 469 -13.10 18.59 32.01
C ASP A 469 -13.30 18.20 33.49
N LYS A 470 -12.19 17.97 34.19
CA LYS A 470 -12.15 17.46 35.57
C LYS A 470 -12.78 18.42 36.57
N ASN A 471 -12.74 19.71 36.29
CA ASN A 471 -13.26 20.75 37.16
C ASN A 471 -14.71 21.17 36.78
N SER A 472 -15.22 20.69 35.64
CA SER A 472 -16.56 20.96 35.09
C SER A 472 -16.83 22.44 34.81
N ASP A 473 -15.81 23.19 34.37
CA ASP A 473 -15.92 24.61 34.02
C ASP A 473 -16.27 24.85 32.53
N GLY A 474 -16.39 23.78 31.75
CA GLY A 474 -16.73 23.81 30.33
C GLY A 474 -15.52 23.96 29.41
N PHE A 475 -14.29 23.87 29.92
CA PHE A 475 -13.06 23.94 29.16
C PHE A 475 -12.09 22.84 29.58
N ILE A 476 -11.22 22.40 28.65
CA ILE A 476 -10.09 21.51 28.97
C ILE A 476 -8.82 22.34 28.91
N THR A 477 -8.16 22.54 30.05
CA THR A 477 -6.86 23.21 30.12
C THR A 477 -5.69 22.22 29.92
N ALA A 478 -4.47 22.74 29.78
CA ALA A 478 -3.29 21.89 29.57
C ALA A 478 -3.04 20.88 30.71
N ASP A 479 -3.45 21.17 31.94
CA ASP A 479 -3.35 20.26 33.10
C ASP A 479 -4.47 19.20 33.14
N GLU A 480 -5.55 19.41 32.40
CA GLU A 480 -6.66 18.48 32.21
C GLU A 480 -6.49 17.62 30.95
N ALA A 481 -5.70 18.11 29.99
CA ALA A 481 -5.35 17.42 28.77
C ALA A 481 -4.83 15.99 29.04
N PRO A 482 -5.27 14.98 28.26
CA PRO A 482 -4.83 13.62 28.41
C PRO A 482 -3.32 13.53 28.13
N THR A 483 -2.58 12.99 29.10
CA THR A 483 -1.12 12.82 29.05
C THR A 483 -0.68 11.44 28.51
N GLY A 484 -1.63 10.70 27.92
CA GLY A 484 -1.48 9.33 27.42
C GLY A 484 -2.87 8.67 27.29
N PRO A 485 -2.97 7.44 26.76
CA PRO A 485 -4.24 6.72 26.69
C PRO A 485 -4.81 6.50 28.11
N PRO A 486 -6.15 6.44 28.27
CA PRO A 486 -6.80 6.38 29.57
C PRO A 486 -6.35 5.14 30.37
N SER A 487 -6.09 5.33 31.67
CA SER A 487 -5.77 4.22 32.56
C SER A 487 -6.94 3.24 32.61
N SER A 488 -6.68 1.95 32.37
CA SER A 488 -7.65 0.86 32.49
C SER A 488 -8.07 0.64 33.95
N GLN A 489 -8.94 1.50 34.48
CA GLN A 489 -9.67 1.18 35.70
C GLN A 489 -10.87 0.30 35.36
N ARG A 490 -10.73 -0.99 35.71
CA ARG A 490 -11.82 -1.97 35.82
C ARG A 490 -13.05 -1.33 36.47
N ARG A 491 -14.16 -1.27 35.73
CA ARG A 491 -15.48 -1.18 36.36
C ARG A 491 -15.83 -2.54 36.96
N GLN A 492 -16.27 -2.51 38.21
CA GLN A 492 -16.65 -3.66 39.03
C GLN A 492 -17.83 -4.44 38.44
#